data_AF-A0A733RBE5-F1
#
_entry.id   AF-A0A733RBE5-F1
#
_cell.length_a   1.000
_cell.length_b   1.000
_cell.length_c   1.000
_cell.angle_alpha   90.00
_cell.angle_beta   90.00
_cell.angle_gamma   90.00
#
_symmetry.space_group_name_H-M   'P 1'
#
loop_
_entity.id
_entity.type
_entity.pdbx_description
1 polymer ?
#
loop_
_entity_poly.entity_id
_entity_poly.type
_entity_poly.pdbx_seq_one_letter_code
_entity_poly.pdbx_strand_id
1 'polypeptide(L)'
;NNSVMPVRVTIYEAVNIIKKQANEEITASEIWRYALYGHPTLSIYFQSPVIFRRIKTRKNKIFLMKGKDDPVNRLCYLNSDIIL
;
A
#
# COMPACT_ATOMS: atom_id res chain seq x y z
N ASN A 1 -9.36 -9.88 24.01
CA ASN A 1 -8.22 -9.06 23.53
C ASN A 1 -8.72 -8.03 22.53
N ASN A 2 -9.07 -6.85 23.01
CA ASN A 2 -9.50 -5.74 22.14
C ASN A 2 -8.24 -5.14 21.51
N SER A 3 -7.87 -5.65 20.33
CA SER A 3 -6.90 -5.01 19.46
C SER A 3 -7.49 -3.68 19.00
N VAL A 4 -7.30 -2.63 19.81
CA VAL A 4 -7.61 -1.25 19.41
C VAL A 4 -6.76 -0.98 18.18
N MET A 5 -7.43 -0.87 17.04
CA MET A 5 -6.78 -0.52 15.77
C MET A 5 -5.96 0.76 16.02
N PRO A 6 -4.66 0.78 15.71
CA PRO A 6 -3.86 1.98 15.93
C PRO A 6 -4.50 3.15 15.17
N VAL A 7 -4.50 4.34 15.78
CA VAL A 7 -5.03 5.54 15.16
C VAL A 7 -4.30 5.76 13.84
N ARG A 8 -5.00 5.50 12.74
CA ARG A 8 -4.50 5.74 11.39
C ARG A 8 -5.07 7.06 10.92
N VAL A 9 -4.19 7.88 10.37
CA VAL A 9 -4.52 9.20 9.85
C VAL A 9 -4.19 9.25 8.37
N THR A 10 -4.91 10.06 7.64
CA THR A 10 -4.57 10.42 6.27
C THR A 10 -3.27 11.25 6.25
N ILE A 11 -2.62 11.33 5.10
CA ILE A 11 -1.40 12.14 4.93
C ILE A 11 -1.66 13.61 5.29
N TYR A 12 -2.82 14.16 4.94
CA TYR A 12 -3.17 15.55 5.25
C TYR A 12 -3.42 15.78 6.74
N GLU A 13 -4.06 14.82 7.42
CA GLU A 13 -4.20 14.85 8.87
C GLU A 13 -2.83 14.77 9.56
N ALA A 14 -1.92 13.92 9.07
CA ALA A 14 -0.56 13.84 9.58
C ALA A 14 0.20 15.17 9.40
N VAL A 15 0.08 15.83 8.24
CA VAL A 15 0.62 17.19 8.03
C VAL A 15 0.09 18.14 9.09
N ASN A 16 -1.22 18.18 9.30
CA ASN A 16 -1.85 19.09 10.25
C ASN A 16 -1.45 18.81 11.70
N ILE A 17 -1.31 17.55 12.08
CA ILE A 17 -0.86 17.14 13.42
C ILE A 17 0.59 17.60 13.65
N ILE A 18 1.49 17.32 12.71
CA ILE A 18 2.90 17.67 12.84
C ILE A 18 3.07 19.20 12.85
N LYS A 19 2.38 19.93 11.98
CA LYS A 19 2.38 21.41 12.00
C LYS A 19 1.98 21.95 13.37
N LYS A 20 0.94 21.40 13.99
CA LYS A 20 0.46 21.84 15.31
C LYS A 20 1.40 21.45 16.46
N GLN A 21 2.03 20.28 16.40
CA GLN A 21 2.85 19.75 17.49
C GLN A 21 4.30 20.24 17.44
N ALA A 22 4.90 20.30 16.25
CA ALA A 22 6.28 20.70 16.07
C ALA A 22 6.45 22.19 15.78
N ASN A 23 5.37 22.91 15.47
CA ASN A 23 5.40 24.29 15.00
C ASN A 23 6.28 24.48 13.74
N GLU A 24 6.36 23.43 12.91
CA GLU A 24 7.16 23.37 11.69
C GLU A 24 6.24 23.28 10.47
N GLU A 25 6.59 24.00 9.40
CA GLU A 25 5.87 23.89 8.13
C GLU A 25 6.33 22.69 7.34
N ILE A 26 5.55 21.60 7.41
CA ILE A 26 5.78 20.43 6.57
C ILE A 26 4.72 20.30 5.48
N THR A 27 5.08 19.62 4.40
CA THR A 27 4.25 19.33 3.24
C THR A 27 3.95 17.85 3.12
N ALA A 28 2.88 17.50 2.40
CA ALA A 28 2.54 16.10 2.15
C ALA A 28 3.67 15.36 1.40
N SER A 29 4.37 16.05 0.48
CA SER A 29 5.50 15.49 -0.27
C SER A 29 6.65 15.08 0.63
N GLU A 30 6.90 15.80 1.72
CA GLU A 30 7.92 15.43 2.70
C GLU A 30 7.54 14.17 3.47
N ILE A 31 6.26 14.00 3.85
CA ILE A 31 5.77 12.76 4.46
C ILE A 31 5.94 11.59 3.48
N TRP A 32 5.57 11.76 2.21
CA TRP A 32 5.77 10.73 1.18
C TRP A 32 7.25 10.37 1.02
N ARG A 33 8.13 11.36 0.92
CA ARG A 33 9.58 11.15 0.81
C ARG A 33 10.13 10.41 2.03
N TYR A 34 9.71 10.81 3.23
CA TYR A 34 10.16 10.17 4.47
C TYR A 34 9.67 8.71 4.58
N ALA A 35 8.46 8.43 4.09
CA ALA A 35 7.94 7.08 3.96
C ALA A 35 8.72 6.21 2.97
N LEU A 36 9.14 6.78 1.84
CA LEU A 36 9.96 6.08 0.85
C LEU A 36 11.35 5.69 1.39
N TYR A 37 11.86 6.44 2.36
CA TYR A 37 13.07 6.07 3.12
C TYR A 37 12.81 5.00 4.20
N GLY A 38 11.57 4.52 4.35
CA GLY A 38 11.22 3.43 5.26
C GLY A 38 10.95 3.86 6.71
N HIS A 39 10.76 5.16 6.98
CA HIS A 39 10.54 5.64 8.35
C HIS A 39 9.09 5.45 8.83
N PRO A 40 8.07 6.17 8.31
CA PRO A 40 6.68 5.86 8.60
C PRO A 40 6.15 4.75 7.69
N THR A 41 5.36 3.84 8.25
CA THR A 41 4.63 2.83 7.47
C THR A 41 3.40 3.45 6.81
N LEU A 42 3.30 3.33 5.49
CA LEU A 42 2.11 3.71 4.74
C LEU A 42 1.15 2.53 4.61
N SER A 43 -0.13 2.78 4.89
CA SER A 43 -1.20 1.80 4.68
C SER A 43 -2.06 2.26 3.49
N ILE A 44 -2.26 1.38 2.52
CA ILE A 44 -3.18 1.62 1.40
C ILE A 44 -4.51 0.98 1.75
N TYR A 45 -5.57 1.77 1.65
CA TYR A 45 -6.94 1.31 1.87
C TYR A 45 -7.68 1.16 0.55
N PHE A 46 -8.35 0.02 0.39
CA PHE A 46 -9.22 -0.24 -0.76
C PHE A 46 -10.67 -0.18 -0.29
N GLN A 47 -11.51 0.55 -1.01
CA GLN A 47 -12.95 0.68 -0.71
C GLN A 47 -13.74 -0.61 -0.97
N SER A 48 -13.11 -1.62 -1.58
CA SER A 48 -13.66 -2.95 -1.80
C SER A 48 -12.55 -4.01 -1.74
N PRO A 49 -12.88 -5.29 -1.53
CA PRO A 49 -11.89 -6.36 -1.55
C PRO A 49 -11.16 -6.41 -2.90
N VAL A 50 -9.83 -6.36 -2.87
CA VAL A 50 -9.01 -6.43 -4.09
C VAL A 50 -8.76 -7.89 -4.48
N ILE A 51 -9.18 -8.25 -5.69
CA ILE A 51 -8.96 -9.58 -6.26
C ILE A 51 -7.85 -9.48 -7.29
N PHE A 52 -6.65 -9.95 -6.93
CA PHE A 52 -5.56 -10.10 -7.89
C PHE A 52 -5.59 -11.49 -8.54
N ARG A 53 -5.58 -11.54 -9.88
CA ARG A 53 -5.53 -12.79 -10.66
C ARG A 53 -4.42 -12.73 -11.69
N ARG A 54 -3.72 -13.84 -11.87
CA ARG A 54 -2.70 -13.98 -12.92
C ARG A 54 -3.35 -14.44 -14.22
N ILE A 55 -3.09 -13.74 -15.30
CA ILE A 55 -3.47 -14.18 -16.65
C ILE A 55 -2.46 -15.22 -17.13
N LYS A 56 -2.95 -16.38 -17.60
CA LYS A 56 -2.13 -17.37 -18.30
C LYS A 56 -2.78 -17.74 -19.63
N THR A 57 -1.97 -17.89 -20.65
CA THR A 57 -2.41 -18.36 -21.96
C THR A 57 -1.97 -19.81 -22.16
N ARG A 58 -2.89 -20.71 -22.52
CA ARG A 58 -2.57 -22.10 -22.88
C ARG A 58 -3.37 -22.48 -24.13
N LYS A 59 -2.69 -22.91 -25.19
CA LYS A 59 -3.30 -23.30 -26.47
C LYS A 59 -4.33 -22.25 -26.97
N ASN A 60 -3.92 -20.98 -27.06
CA ASN A 60 -4.77 -19.83 -27.46
C ASN A 60 -5.98 -19.52 -26.55
N LYS A 61 -6.11 -20.16 -25.39
CA LYS A 61 -7.16 -19.84 -24.41
C LYS A 61 -6.58 -19.06 -23.24
N ILE A 62 -7.33 -18.06 -22.79
CA ILE A 62 -6.98 -17.22 -21.64
C ILE A 62 -7.60 -17.82 -20.38
N PHE A 63 -6.79 -17.97 -19.33
CA PHE A 63 -7.20 -18.47 -18.03
C PHE A 63 -6.83 -17.46 -16.94
N LEU A 64 -7.71 -17.32 -15.95
CA LEU A 64 -7.46 -16.55 -14.74
C LEU A 64 -7.08 -17.51 -13.62
N MET A 65 -5.84 -17.42 -13.15
CA MET A 65 -5.36 -18.20 -12.01
C MET A 65 -5.37 -17.38 -10.74
N LYS A 66 -5.82 -17.99 -9.64
CA LYS A 66 -5.64 -17.44 -8.29
C LYS A 66 -4.14 -17.47 -7.97
N GLY A 67 -3.55 -16.31 -7.65
CA GLY A 67 -2.20 -16.26 -7.08
C GLY A 67 -2.19 -16.84 -5.67
N LYS A 68 -0.99 -17.09 -5.11
CA LYS A 68 -0.84 -17.43 -3.68
C LYS A 68 -1.68 -16.47 -2.82
N ASP A 69 -2.20 -16.92 -1.68
CA ASP A 69 -3.11 -16.13 -0.83
C ASP A 69 -2.44 -14.95 -0.10
N ASP A 70 -1.19 -14.66 -0.42
CA ASP A 70 -0.47 -13.48 0.07
C ASP A 70 -0.67 -12.25 -0.86
N PRO A 71 -1.18 -11.12 -0.34
CA PRO A 71 -1.38 -9.88 -1.10
C PRO A 71 -0.09 -9.28 -1.68
N VAL A 72 1.05 -9.40 -0.99
CA VAL A 72 2.33 -8.85 -1.46
C VAL A 72 2.78 -9.60 -2.71
N ASN A 73 2.80 -10.93 -2.67
CA ASN A 73 3.07 -11.79 -3.83
C ASN A 73 2.15 -11.48 -5.01
N ARG A 74 0.86 -11.21 -4.73
CA ARG A 74 -0.12 -10.82 -5.75
C ARG A 74 0.20 -9.47 -6.39
N LEU A 75 0.63 -8.49 -5.59
CA LEU A 75 1.03 -7.17 -6.06
C LEU A 75 2.31 -7.24 -6.90
N CYS A 76 3.29 -8.07 -6.50
CA CYS A 76 4.53 -8.27 -7.25
C CYS A 76 4.28 -8.81 -8.68
N TYR A 77 3.23 -9.60 -8.90
CA TYR A 77 2.88 -10.06 -10.26
C TYR A 77 2.41 -8.95 -11.20
N LEU A 78 2.06 -7.76 -10.70
CA LEU A 78 1.68 -6.63 -11.55
C LEU A 78 2.89 -5.93 -12.17
N ASN A 79 4.10 -6.19 -11.68
CA ASN A 79 5.32 -5.62 -12.21
C ASN A 79 6.22 -6.73 -12.78
N SER A 80 6.54 -6.64 -14.07
CA SER A 80 7.42 -7.60 -14.75
C SER A 80 8.86 -7.57 -14.24
N ASP A 81 9.26 -6.47 -13.60
CA ASP A 81 10.66 -6.20 -13.26
C ASP A 81 10.99 -6.54 -11.79
N ILE A 82 10.00 -7.03 -11.03
CA ILE A 82 10.23 -7.50 -9.66
C ILE A 82 10.62 -8.98 -9.70
N ILE A 83 11.93 -9.22 -9.61
CA ILE A 83 12.51 -10.54 -9.35
C ILE A 83 12.56 -10.71 -7.83
N LEU A 84 11.78 -11.66 -7.30
CA LEU A 84 11.90 -12.15 -5.92
C LEU A 84 12.91 -13.31 -5.86
#